data_AF-A0AAP3A6E7-F1
#
_entry.id   AF-A0AAP3A6E7-F1
#
_cell.length_a   1.000
_cell.length_b   1.000
_cell.length_c   1.000
_cell.angle_alpha   90.00
_cell.angle_beta   90.00
_cell.angle_gamma   90.00
#
_symmetry.space_group_name_H-M   'P 1'
#
loop_
_entity.id
_entity.type
_entity.pdbx_description
1 polymer ?
#
loop_
_entity_poly.entity_id
_entity_poly.type
_entity_poly.pdbx_seq_one_letter_code
_entity_poly.pdbx_strand_id
1 'polypeptide(L)'
;DIASAVALEDASTTKKGIVQLSSATNSTSESLAATPKAVKAAYDLANGKYTAQDATTAQKGIIQLSSATNSTSETLAATPKAVKSAYDNAEKRLQK
;
A
#
# COMPACT_ATOMS: atom_id res chain seq x y z
N ASP A 1 5.17 31.47 -43.93
CA ASP A 1 4.72 31.76 -42.56
C ASP A 1 5.64 31.01 -41.61
N ILE A 2 6.30 31.69 -40.68
CA ILE A 2 7.21 31.02 -39.72
C ILE A 2 6.40 30.23 -38.68
N ALA A 3 5.10 30.55 -38.51
CA ALA A 3 4.21 29.86 -37.60
C ALA A 3 3.98 28.38 -37.96
N SER A 4 4.07 28.01 -39.25
CA SER A 4 3.92 26.61 -39.69
C SER A 4 5.22 25.81 -39.65
N ALA A 5 6.39 26.46 -39.58
CA ALA A 5 7.70 25.79 -39.55
C ALA A 5 8.12 25.36 -38.13
N VAL A 6 7.44 25.88 -37.10
CA VAL A 6 7.63 25.53 -35.69
C VAL A 6 6.31 24.97 -35.12
N ALA A 7 5.63 24.11 -35.88
CA ALA A 7 4.51 23.35 -35.33
C ALA A 7 5.04 22.45 -34.21
N LEU A 8 4.96 22.93 -32.97
CA LEU A 8 5.30 22.16 -31.78
C LEU A 8 4.20 21.12 -31.62
N GLU A 9 4.53 19.87 -31.94
CA GLU A 9 3.62 18.75 -31.79
C GLU A 9 3.57 18.32 -30.33
N ASP A 10 2.41 17.80 -29.90
CA ASP A 10 2.24 17.24 -28.57
C ASP A 10 3.12 15.99 -28.37
N ALA A 11 3.67 15.84 -27.17
CA ALA A 11 4.40 14.63 -26.82
C ALA A 11 3.46 13.42 -26.67
N SER A 12 4.00 12.24 -26.94
CA SER A 12 3.36 10.96 -26.65
C SER A 12 4.37 9.99 -26.06
N THR A 13 3.93 8.77 -25.73
CA THR A 13 4.81 7.68 -25.28
C THR A 13 5.75 7.17 -26.38
N THR A 14 5.51 7.53 -27.65
CA THR A 14 6.29 7.10 -28.81
C THR A 14 6.94 8.25 -29.58
N LYS A 15 6.56 9.50 -29.29
CA LYS A 15 7.02 10.69 -30.01
C LYS A 15 7.37 11.81 -29.03
N LYS A 16 8.55 12.40 -29.20
CA LYS A 16 8.94 13.61 -28.45
C LYS A 16 8.09 14.79 -28.92
N GLY A 17 7.73 15.67 -28.01
CA GLY A 17 6.93 16.87 -28.28
C GLY A 17 6.87 17.78 -27.06
N ILE A 18 5.95 18.75 -27.08
CA ILE A 18 5.66 19.61 -25.94
C ILE A 18 4.55 19.02 -25.07
N VAL A 19 4.54 19.35 -23.79
CA VAL A 19 3.48 18.97 -22.83
C VAL A 19 3.09 20.18 -21.99
N GLN A 20 1.84 20.23 -21.57
CA GLN A 20 1.42 21.13 -20.51
C GLN A 20 1.56 20.45 -19.15
N LEU A 21 2.00 21.21 -18.14
CA LEU A 21 2.18 20.70 -16.79
C LEU A 21 0.91 20.85 -15.96
N SER A 22 0.60 19.84 -15.16
CA SER A 22 -0.51 19.86 -14.20
C SER A 22 -0.04 19.55 -12.78
N SER A 23 -0.64 20.25 -11.82
CA SER A 23 -0.46 19.98 -10.38
C SER A 23 -1.62 19.20 -9.76
N ALA A 24 -2.60 18.76 -10.55
CA ALA A 24 -3.70 17.94 -10.07
C ALA A 24 -3.21 16.53 -9.69
N THR A 25 -3.72 15.99 -8.59
CA THR A 25 -3.39 14.62 -8.11
C THR A 25 -4.43 13.57 -8.51
N ASN A 26 -5.47 13.97 -9.24
CA ASN A 26 -6.61 13.15 -9.66
C ASN A 26 -6.90 13.29 -11.16
N SER A 27 -5.97 13.83 -11.94
CA SER A 27 -6.13 13.98 -13.39
C SER A 27 -6.11 12.63 -14.08
N THR A 28 -7.08 12.38 -14.96
CA THR A 28 -7.10 11.23 -15.88
C THR A 28 -6.53 11.56 -17.27
N SER A 29 -6.06 12.79 -17.47
CA SER A 29 -5.50 13.23 -18.76
C SER A 29 -4.16 12.55 -19.04
N GLU A 30 -4.04 11.95 -20.22
CA GLU A 30 -2.78 11.39 -20.73
C GLU A 30 -1.91 12.44 -21.45
N SER A 31 -2.47 13.60 -21.80
CA SER A 31 -1.77 14.68 -22.51
C SER A 31 -1.02 15.67 -21.59
N LEU A 32 -1.15 15.54 -20.27
CA LEU A 32 -0.55 16.46 -19.29
C LEU A 32 0.56 15.74 -18.52
N ALA A 33 1.67 16.42 -18.29
CA ALA A 33 2.74 15.91 -17.43
C ALA A 33 2.54 16.35 -15.98
N ALA A 34 2.80 15.44 -15.03
CA ALA A 34 2.72 15.73 -13.62
C ALA A 34 3.89 16.61 -13.15
N THR A 35 3.59 17.60 -12.31
CA THR A 35 4.62 18.39 -11.62
C THR A 35 5.16 17.66 -10.39
N PRO A 36 6.38 18.01 -9.89
CA PRO A 36 6.86 17.53 -8.60
C PRO A 36 5.89 17.80 -7.44
N LYS A 37 5.12 18.90 -7.51
CA LYS A 37 4.06 19.22 -6.54
C LYS A 37 2.95 18.17 -6.52
N ALA A 38 2.44 17.76 -7.68
CA ALA A 38 1.43 16.69 -7.77
C ALA A 38 1.98 15.37 -7.23
N VAL A 39 3.19 15.00 -7.64
CA VAL A 39 3.83 13.75 -7.20
C VAL A 39 4.04 13.73 -5.69
N LYS A 40 4.56 14.83 -5.12
CA LYS A 40 4.75 14.95 -3.67
C LYS A 40 3.42 14.90 -2.92
N ALA A 41 2.39 15.61 -3.37
CA ALA A 41 1.09 15.60 -2.73
C ALA A 41 0.44 14.21 -2.75
N ALA A 42 0.56 13.47 -3.85
CA ALA A 42 0.09 12.09 -3.95
C ALA A 42 0.87 11.16 -3.01
N TYR A 43 2.20 11.32 -2.93
CA TYR A 43 3.05 10.56 -2.02
C TYR A 43 2.72 10.84 -0.55
N ASP A 44 2.64 12.11 -0.16
CA ASP A 44 2.30 12.54 1.20
C ASP A 44 0.92 12.00 1.62
N LEU A 45 -0.07 12.04 0.72
CA LEU A 45 -1.40 11.47 0.94
C LEU A 45 -1.35 9.95 1.16
N ALA A 46 -0.56 9.23 0.35
CA ALA A 46 -0.38 7.79 0.50
C ALA A 46 0.32 7.45 1.82
N ASN A 47 1.41 8.16 2.14
CA ASN A 47 2.18 7.99 3.37
C ASN A 47 1.34 8.33 4.62
N GLY A 48 0.49 9.35 4.55
CA GLY A 48 -0.42 9.73 5.64
C GLY A 48 -1.61 8.79 5.83
N LYS A 49 -2.06 8.10 4.79
CA LYS A 49 -3.12 7.07 4.89
C LYS A 49 -2.60 5.72 5.40
N TYR A 50 -1.32 5.45 5.18
CA TYR A 50 -0.67 4.22 5.62
C TYR A 50 -0.04 4.37 7.01
N THR A 51 -0.81 4.85 7.99
CA THR A 51 -0.45 4.66 9.40
C THR A 51 -0.75 3.20 9.72
N ALA A 52 0.23 2.32 9.56
CA ALA A 52 0.11 0.94 10.01
C ALA A 52 0.04 0.96 11.55
N GLN A 53 -1.19 1.05 12.08
CA GLN A 53 -1.45 0.99 13.50
C GLN A 53 -1.43 -0.46 13.94
N ASP A 54 -0.91 -0.73 15.14
CA ASP A 54 -1.02 -2.05 15.74
C ASP A 54 -2.48 -2.44 15.95
N ALA A 55 -2.82 -3.69 15.65
CA ALA A 55 -4.13 -4.24 15.95
C ALA A 55 -4.31 -4.38 17.46
N THR A 56 -5.49 -4.03 17.94
CA THR A 56 -5.95 -4.34 19.30
C THR A 56 -7.31 -5.01 19.21
N THR A 57 -7.83 -5.49 20.34
CA THR A 57 -9.20 -6.03 20.39
C THR A 57 -10.28 -4.98 20.11
N ALA A 58 -9.96 -3.69 20.25
CA ALA A 58 -10.88 -2.58 20.00
C ALA A 58 -10.65 -1.88 18.64
N GLN A 59 -9.48 -2.05 18.02
CA GLN A 59 -9.06 -1.34 16.81
C GLN A 59 -8.41 -2.29 15.80
N LYS A 60 -8.86 -2.23 14.55
CA LYS A 60 -8.22 -2.96 13.45
C LYS A 60 -6.82 -2.40 13.17
N GLY A 61 -5.86 -3.27 12.87
CA GLY A 61 -4.48 -2.89 12.59
C GLY A 61 -3.62 -4.05 12.07
N ILE A 62 -2.30 -3.88 12.12
CA ILE A 62 -1.30 -4.91 11.81
C ILE A 62 -0.92 -5.72 13.07
N ILE A 63 -0.58 -6.99 12.89
CA ILE A 63 -0.28 -7.91 14.00
C ILE A 63 0.77 -8.93 13.56
N GLN A 64 1.72 -9.22 14.44
CA GLN A 64 2.73 -10.25 14.22
C GLN A 64 2.17 -11.64 14.56
N LEU A 65 2.41 -12.60 13.67
CA LEU A 65 2.02 -14.00 13.90
C LEU A 65 3.03 -14.71 14.80
N SER A 66 2.53 -15.53 15.72
CA SER A 66 3.34 -16.43 16.56
C SER A 66 2.82 -17.85 16.50
N SER A 67 3.75 -18.81 16.47
CA SER A 67 3.44 -20.24 16.56
C SER A 67 3.72 -20.83 17.96
N ALA A 68 4.00 -19.99 18.96
CA ALA A 68 4.14 -20.43 20.34
C ALA A 68 2.79 -20.89 20.91
N THR A 69 2.80 -21.99 21.66
CA THR A 69 1.59 -22.56 22.31
C THR A 69 1.45 -22.16 23.78
N ASN A 70 2.40 -21.38 24.29
CA ASN A 70 2.49 -20.92 25.69
C ASN A 70 2.70 -19.40 25.80
N SER A 71 2.42 -18.64 24.73
CA SER A 71 2.56 -17.20 24.72
C SER A 71 1.46 -16.53 25.56
N THR A 72 1.84 -15.55 26.38
CA THR A 72 0.91 -14.66 27.10
C THR A 72 0.70 -13.33 26.39
N SER A 73 1.27 -13.15 25.20
CA SER A 73 1.13 -11.89 24.44
C SER A 73 -0.30 -11.70 23.92
N GLU A 74 -0.85 -10.50 24.17
CA GLU A 74 -2.12 -10.04 23.59
C GLU A 74 -1.94 -9.30 22.26
N THR A 75 -0.69 -9.05 21.83
CA THR A 75 -0.37 -8.33 20.59
C THR A 75 0.04 -9.26 19.43
N LEU A 76 0.07 -10.57 19.66
CA LEU A 76 0.44 -11.59 18.66
C LEU A 76 -0.74 -12.48 18.31
N ALA A 77 -0.92 -12.78 17.03
CA ALA A 77 -1.97 -13.70 16.58
C ALA A 77 -1.44 -15.13 16.48
N ALA A 78 -2.24 -16.08 16.92
CA ALA A 78 -1.91 -17.50 16.82
C ALA A 78 -1.97 -17.97 15.36
N THR A 79 -0.99 -18.76 14.93
CA THR A 79 -1.03 -19.45 13.64
C THR A 79 -1.87 -20.73 13.72
N PRO A 80 -2.36 -21.26 12.57
CA PRO A 80 -2.99 -22.59 12.53
C PRO A 80 -2.09 -23.69 13.11
N LYS A 81 -0.76 -23.55 12.99
CA LYS A 81 0.23 -24.46 13.58
C LYS A 81 0.16 -24.46 15.11
N ALA A 82 0.08 -23.30 15.76
CA ALA A 82 -0.07 -23.20 17.21
C ALA A 82 -1.40 -23.81 17.66
N VAL A 83 -2.49 -23.47 16.99
CA VAL A 83 -3.84 -23.98 17.30
C VAL A 83 -3.88 -25.51 17.21
N LYS A 84 -3.38 -26.08 16.10
CA LYS A 84 -3.32 -27.54 15.93
C LYS A 84 -2.46 -28.20 17.00
N SER A 85 -1.28 -27.63 17.29
CA SER A 85 -0.36 -28.20 18.28
C SER A 85 -0.98 -28.22 19.69
N ALA A 86 -1.70 -27.15 20.07
CA ALA A 86 -2.43 -27.10 21.33
C ALA A 86 -3.57 -28.13 21.37
N TYR A 87 -4.32 -28.26 20.28
CA TYR A 87 -5.40 -29.24 20.14
C TYR A 87 -4.91 -30.69 20.24
N ASP A 88 -3.88 -31.06 19.46
CA ASP A 88 -3.27 -32.40 19.49
C ASP A 88 -2.75 -32.74 20.90
N ASN A 89 -2.18 -31.76 21.61
CA ASN A 89 -1.71 -31.94 22.99
C ASN A 89 -2.87 -32.17 23.97
N ALA A 90 -4.04 -31.53 23.76
CA ALA A 90 -5.23 -31.75 24.57
C ALA A 90 -5.83 -33.14 24.32
N GLU A 91 -5.95 -33.58 23.07
CA GLU A 91 -6.44 -34.92 22.73
C GLU A 91 -5.58 -36.03 23.34
N LYS A 92 -4.25 -35.90 23.29
CA LYS A 92 -3.32 -36.87 23.93
C LYS A 92 -3.53 -37.01 25.44
N ARG A 93 -4.02 -35.96 26.11
CA ARG A 93 -4.30 -36.00 27.56
C ARG A 93 -5.61 -36.69 27.89
N LEU A 94 -6.57 -36.71 26.95
CA LEU A 94 -7.85 -37.38 27.11
C LEU A 94 -7.76 -38.90 26.89
N GLN A 95 -6.74 -39.36 26.17
CA GLN A 95 -6.50 -40.78 25.87
C GLN A 95 -5.80 -41.55 27.01
N LYS A 96 -5.67 -40.95 28.20
CA LYS A 96 -5.12 -41.59 29.41
C LYS A 96 -6.23 -41.97 30.37
#